data_AF-A0A846J4C8-F1
#
_entry.id   AF-A0A846J4C8-F1
#
_cell.length_a   1.000
_cell.length_b   1.000
_cell.length_c   1.000
_cell.angle_alpha   90.00
_cell.angle_beta   90.00
_cell.angle_gamma   90.00
#
_symmetry.space_group_name_H-M   'P 1'
#
loop_
_entity.id
_entity.type
_entity.pdbx_description
1 polymer ?
#
loop_
_entity_poly.entity_id
_entity_poly.type
_entity_poly.pdbx_seq_one_letter_code
_entity_poly.pdbx_strand_id
1 'polypeptide(L)'
;MRIEKDKELMNILKIMAPGTPLREGLENILRAKTGGLLILGDSDQILKLVDGGFKINSEYSPSYVYELAKMDGSIVLSSDLKKILCANAQLIPDSSIPTFETGTRHRTADRVAKQTGSIVIAISQRRNIITVYKGGIKYVLRDSSIILARANQALQTLEKYVAVLDRVVNNLNILEFKDIATLFDVVTAIQRSEMVMRIVSEIERYICELGNEGRLIDMQLSELIKSVEEDGILLIRDYCRSNMEYEDIYKQIQGLSSEELLNLDGLSKIIGYTGVPLVDTLISPRGYRMINKIPRIPSNVIENLVANFNQLKCVMEASYEQLDNVEGIGEARAKAIKNGLRRLREQIMLDKV
;
A
#
# COMPACT_ATOMS: atom_id res chain seq x y z
N MET A 1 5.95 -4.89 -5.38
CA MET A 1 5.26 -5.30 -6.64
C MET A 1 3.74 -5.21 -6.54
N ARG A 2 3.20 -4.46 -5.56
CA ARG A 2 1.76 -4.41 -5.33
C ARG A 2 1.02 -3.45 -6.24
N ILE A 3 -0.24 -3.79 -6.54
CA ILE A 3 -1.16 -2.98 -7.32
C ILE A 3 -1.58 -1.76 -6.47
N GLU A 4 -1.22 -0.56 -6.90
CA GLU A 4 -1.67 0.69 -6.27
C GLU A 4 -3.16 0.93 -6.57
N LYS A 5 -4.04 0.43 -5.68
CA LYS A 5 -5.46 0.82 -5.70
C LYS A 5 -5.61 2.26 -5.21
N ASP A 6 -6.47 3.04 -5.86
CA ASP A 6 -6.85 4.42 -5.47
C ASP A 6 -5.73 5.48 -5.57
N LYS A 7 -4.77 5.32 -6.51
CA LYS A 7 -3.65 6.26 -6.73
C LYS A 7 -4.07 7.73 -6.81
N GLU A 8 -5.17 7.99 -7.50
CA GLU A 8 -5.69 9.36 -7.64
C GLU A 8 -6.15 9.95 -6.31
N LEU A 9 -6.90 9.18 -5.51
CA LEU A 9 -7.33 9.58 -4.18
C LEU A 9 -6.12 9.77 -3.25
N MET A 10 -5.14 8.87 -3.27
CA MET A 10 -3.92 9.00 -2.47
C MET A 10 -3.15 10.29 -2.80
N ASN A 11 -3.06 10.67 -4.08
CA ASN A 11 -2.44 11.93 -4.47
C ASN A 11 -3.21 13.15 -3.95
N ILE A 12 -4.56 13.10 -3.97
CA ILE A 12 -5.41 14.16 -3.38
C ILE A 12 -5.19 14.24 -1.87
N LEU A 13 -5.13 13.10 -1.18
CA LEU A 13 -4.94 13.06 0.27
C LEU A 13 -3.59 13.62 0.67
N LYS A 14 -2.50 13.31 -0.06
CA LYS A 14 -1.15 13.84 0.21
C LYS A 14 -1.09 15.36 0.22
N ILE A 15 -1.77 16.04 -0.71
CA ILE A 15 -1.76 17.51 -0.76
C ILE A 15 -2.65 18.16 0.32
N MET A 16 -3.55 17.40 0.94
CA MET A 16 -4.49 17.85 1.99
C MET A 16 -4.25 17.15 3.34
N ALA A 17 -3.12 16.47 3.50
CA ALA A 17 -2.80 15.75 4.71
C ALA A 17 -2.36 16.72 5.82
N PRO A 18 -2.55 16.35 7.11
CA PRO A 18 -2.01 17.11 8.23
C PRO A 18 -0.52 17.42 8.08
N GLY A 19 -0.15 18.66 8.38
CA GLY A 19 1.19 19.21 8.17
C GLY A 19 1.39 19.92 6.82
N THR A 20 0.44 19.84 5.89
CA THR A 20 0.47 20.66 4.67
C THR A 20 -0.11 22.06 4.92
N PRO A 21 0.41 23.11 4.25
CA PRO A 21 -0.16 24.46 4.34
C PRO A 21 -1.63 24.52 3.88
N LEU A 22 -2.03 23.67 2.93
CA LEU A 22 -3.42 23.57 2.50
C LEU A 22 -4.31 23.05 3.62
N ARG A 23 -3.94 21.92 4.25
CA ARG A 23 -4.72 21.36 5.36
C ARG A 23 -4.86 22.34 6.52
N GLU A 24 -3.78 23.03 6.90
CA GLU A 24 -3.83 24.04 7.95
C GLU A 24 -4.82 25.17 7.63
N GLY A 25 -4.80 25.68 6.40
CA GLY A 25 -5.76 26.69 5.94
C GLY A 25 -7.20 26.20 6.01
N LEU A 26 -7.47 24.98 5.55
CA LEU A 26 -8.82 24.37 5.59
C LEU A 26 -9.30 24.14 7.03
N GLU A 27 -8.41 23.69 7.93
CA GLU A 27 -8.75 23.52 9.35
C GLU A 27 -9.03 24.84 10.05
N ASN A 28 -8.29 25.91 9.73
CA ASN A 28 -8.56 27.25 10.28
C ASN A 28 -9.97 27.74 9.91
N ILE A 29 -10.37 27.55 8.64
CA ILE A 29 -11.74 27.86 8.17
C ILE A 29 -12.77 27.02 8.95
N LEU A 30 -12.51 25.71 9.06
CA LEU A 30 -13.41 24.79 9.74
C LEU A 30 -13.60 25.16 11.23
N ARG A 31 -12.49 25.42 11.96
CA ARG A 31 -12.49 25.77 13.39
C ARG A 31 -13.20 27.09 13.67
N ALA A 32 -13.09 28.07 12.77
CA ALA A 32 -13.81 29.32 12.86
C ALA A 32 -15.31 29.21 12.53
N LYS A 33 -15.78 28.00 12.18
CA LYS A 33 -17.15 27.73 11.74
C LYS A 33 -17.53 28.63 10.57
N THR A 34 -16.61 28.87 9.63
CA THR A 34 -16.92 29.56 8.38
C THR A 34 -17.14 28.54 7.26
N GLY A 35 -17.95 28.92 6.27
CA GLY A 35 -18.08 28.12 5.05
C GLY A 35 -16.91 28.42 4.12
N GLY A 36 -16.66 27.54 3.16
CA GLY A 36 -15.61 27.78 2.17
C GLY A 36 -15.87 27.00 0.89
N LEU A 37 -15.51 27.60 -0.24
CA LEU A 37 -15.46 26.93 -1.53
C LEU A 37 -14.11 27.28 -2.16
N LEU A 38 -13.23 26.31 -2.29
CA LEU A 38 -11.89 26.50 -2.82
C LEU A 38 -11.72 25.64 -4.07
N ILE A 39 -11.04 26.16 -5.09
CA ILE A 39 -10.66 25.40 -6.27
C ILE A 39 -9.16 25.50 -6.49
N LEU A 40 -8.55 24.37 -6.83
CA LEU A 40 -7.13 24.26 -7.14
C LEU A 40 -6.99 24.14 -8.65
N GLY A 41 -6.55 25.23 -9.28
CA GLY A 41 -6.21 25.24 -10.69
C GLY A 41 -6.26 26.64 -11.30
N ASP A 42 -5.43 26.82 -12.31
CA ASP A 42 -5.17 28.06 -13.04
C ASP A 42 -5.38 27.90 -14.55
N SER A 43 -6.08 26.84 -14.97
CA SER A 43 -6.39 26.62 -16.38
C SER A 43 -7.38 27.66 -16.90
N ASP A 44 -7.28 27.99 -18.19
CA ASP A 44 -8.23 28.89 -18.87
C ASP A 44 -9.68 28.45 -18.70
N GLN A 45 -9.92 27.14 -18.59
CA GLN A 45 -11.25 26.60 -18.35
C GLN A 45 -11.80 27.04 -16.98
N ILE A 46 -10.99 26.99 -15.92
CA ILE A 46 -11.38 27.43 -14.58
C ILE A 46 -11.61 28.93 -14.56
N LEU A 47 -10.69 29.70 -15.16
CA LEU A 47 -10.78 31.16 -15.18
C LEU A 47 -12.02 31.67 -15.92
N LYS A 48 -12.52 30.93 -16.93
CA LYS A 48 -13.79 31.22 -17.60
C LYS A 48 -15.03 30.93 -16.76
N LEU A 49 -14.94 30.07 -15.74
CA LEU A 49 -16.04 29.78 -14.82
C LEU A 49 -16.14 30.80 -13.67
N VAL A 50 -15.09 31.60 -13.48
CA VAL A 50 -14.99 32.62 -12.44
C VAL A 50 -15.68 33.89 -12.92
N ASP A 51 -16.73 34.28 -12.21
CA ASP A 51 -17.41 35.55 -12.40
C ASP A 51 -17.23 36.46 -11.17
N GLY A 52 -16.94 37.74 -11.42
CA GLY A 52 -16.67 38.74 -10.38
C GLY A 52 -15.46 38.44 -9.48
N GLY A 53 -15.55 38.89 -8.23
CA GLY A 53 -14.51 38.74 -7.21
C GLY A 53 -13.32 39.70 -7.33
N PHE A 54 -12.35 39.52 -6.44
CA PHE A 54 -11.13 40.31 -6.37
C PHE A 54 -9.93 39.50 -6.87
N LYS A 55 -9.16 40.06 -7.81
CA LYS A 55 -7.86 39.51 -8.19
C LYS A 55 -6.86 39.78 -7.07
N ILE A 56 -6.42 38.73 -6.40
CA ILE A 56 -5.49 38.80 -5.27
C ILE A 56 -4.05 38.68 -5.79
N ASN A 57 -3.77 37.63 -6.57
CA ASN A 57 -2.45 37.28 -7.11
C ASN A 57 -1.32 37.37 -6.07
N SER A 58 -1.59 36.92 -4.84
CA SER A 58 -0.61 36.85 -3.74
C SER A 58 -0.02 35.46 -3.64
N GLU A 59 1.09 35.34 -2.92
CA GLU A 59 1.57 34.03 -2.45
C GLU A 59 0.55 33.37 -1.52
N TYR A 60 0.57 32.05 -1.50
CA TYR A 60 -0.28 31.24 -0.63
C TYR A 60 0.22 31.31 0.82
N SER A 61 -0.71 31.54 1.74
CA SER A 61 -0.51 31.35 3.17
C SER A 61 -1.78 30.78 3.80
N PRO A 62 -1.68 29.84 4.77
CA PRO A 62 -2.84 29.34 5.51
C PRO A 62 -3.68 30.48 6.11
N SER A 63 -3.02 31.51 6.64
CA SER A 63 -3.68 32.68 7.24
C SER A 63 -4.43 33.51 6.20
N TYR A 64 -3.87 33.69 5.00
CA TYR A 64 -4.52 34.46 3.93
C TYR A 64 -5.78 33.76 3.43
N VAL A 65 -5.69 32.44 3.19
CA VAL A 65 -6.85 31.65 2.78
C VAL A 65 -7.94 31.68 3.85
N TYR A 66 -7.55 31.58 5.12
CA TYR A 66 -8.48 31.71 6.25
C TYR A 66 -9.20 33.07 6.27
N GLU A 67 -8.46 34.19 6.13
CA GLU A 67 -9.05 35.53 6.13
C GLU A 67 -9.98 35.75 4.93
N LEU A 68 -9.55 35.33 3.74
CA LEU A 68 -10.35 35.46 2.52
C LEU A 68 -11.62 34.59 2.55
N ALA A 69 -11.59 33.46 3.25
CA ALA A 69 -12.76 32.58 3.39
C ALA A 69 -13.87 33.16 4.28
N LYS A 70 -13.62 34.28 4.97
CA LYS A 70 -14.67 35.04 5.67
C LYS A 70 -15.58 35.78 4.69
N MET A 71 -15.11 36.01 3.47
CA MET A 71 -15.92 36.57 2.39
C MET A 71 -16.85 35.49 1.81
N ASP A 72 -17.97 35.92 1.24
CA ASP A 72 -18.81 35.01 0.45
C ASP A 72 -18.12 34.62 -0.87
N GLY A 73 -18.63 33.58 -1.53
CA GLY A 73 -18.13 33.11 -2.82
C GLY A 73 -17.05 32.04 -2.70
N SER A 74 -16.09 32.06 -3.64
CA SER A 74 -15.04 31.06 -3.78
C SER A 74 -13.64 31.68 -3.82
N ILE A 75 -12.66 30.86 -3.47
CA ILE A 75 -11.23 31.16 -3.54
C ILE A 75 -10.62 30.26 -4.63
N VAL A 76 -9.90 30.87 -5.56
CA VAL A 76 -9.18 30.16 -6.63
C VAL A 76 -7.69 30.17 -6.29
N LEU A 77 -7.12 28.99 -6.15
CA LEU A 77 -5.70 28.75 -5.90
C LEU A 77 -5.03 28.27 -7.19
N SER A 78 -3.74 28.57 -7.35
CA SER A 78 -2.96 27.99 -8.45
C SER A 78 -2.86 26.47 -8.31
N SER A 79 -2.65 25.78 -9.43
CA SER A 79 -2.53 24.31 -9.46
C SER A 79 -1.36 23.78 -8.62
N ASP A 80 -0.30 24.58 -8.46
CA ASP A 80 0.87 24.28 -7.64
C ASP A 80 0.76 24.72 -6.17
N LEU A 81 -0.40 25.24 -5.75
CA LEU A 81 -0.69 25.74 -4.40
C LEU A 81 0.21 26.90 -3.93
N LYS A 82 0.92 27.57 -4.83
CA LYS A 82 1.81 28.68 -4.46
C LYS A 82 1.14 30.04 -4.43
N LYS A 83 -0.01 30.20 -5.09
CA LYS A 83 -0.69 31.50 -5.21
C LYS A 83 -2.18 31.43 -4.95
N ILE A 84 -2.70 32.54 -4.44
CA ILE A 84 -4.13 32.83 -4.36
C ILE A 84 -4.45 33.77 -5.53
N LEU A 85 -5.20 33.28 -6.52
CA LEU A 85 -5.47 34.00 -7.76
C LEU A 85 -6.60 35.02 -7.56
N CYS A 86 -7.74 34.57 -7.03
CA CYS A 86 -8.86 35.43 -6.70
C CYS A 86 -9.67 34.91 -5.52
N ALA A 87 -10.42 35.80 -4.90
CA ALA A 87 -11.33 35.51 -3.80
C ALA A 87 -12.65 36.28 -4.00
N ASN A 88 -13.71 35.85 -3.30
CA ASN A 88 -15.08 36.35 -3.51
C ASN A 88 -15.56 36.17 -4.96
N ALA A 89 -15.07 35.12 -5.62
CA ALA A 89 -15.48 34.78 -6.97
C ALA A 89 -16.75 33.92 -6.94
N GLN A 90 -17.66 34.12 -7.88
CA GLN A 90 -18.77 33.20 -8.11
C GLN A 90 -18.37 32.19 -9.18
N LEU A 91 -18.47 30.89 -8.88
CA LEU A 91 -18.25 29.83 -9.86
C LEU A 91 -19.57 29.49 -10.56
N ILE A 92 -19.57 29.57 -11.89
CA ILE A 92 -20.74 29.30 -12.75
C ILE A 92 -20.49 28.05 -13.60
N PRO A 93 -20.61 26.83 -13.03
CA PRO A 93 -20.51 25.59 -13.81
C PRO A 93 -21.74 25.37 -14.69
N ASP A 94 -21.61 24.48 -15.67
CA ASP A 94 -22.75 24.06 -16.49
C ASP A 94 -23.84 23.39 -15.63
N SER A 95 -25.05 23.96 -15.73
CA SER A 95 -26.23 23.52 -15.00
C SER A 95 -26.75 22.14 -15.44
N SER A 96 -26.39 21.70 -16.66
CA SER A 96 -26.75 20.41 -17.23
C SER A 96 -26.03 19.24 -16.55
N ILE A 97 -24.89 19.50 -15.88
CA ILE A 97 -24.11 18.47 -15.21
C ILE A 97 -24.89 17.91 -14.00
N PRO A 98 -25.12 16.58 -13.93
CA PRO A 98 -25.88 15.96 -12.85
C PRO A 98 -25.10 16.01 -11.53
N THR A 99 -25.80 16.38 -10.45
CA THR A 99 -25.29 16.41 -9.08
C THR A 99 -26.37 15.89 -8.14
N PHE A 100 -25.95 15.04 -7.20
CA PHE A 100 -26.80 14.55 -6.11
C PHE A 100 -26.51 15.25 -4.78
N GLU A 101 -25.57 16.21 -4.79
CA GLU A 101 -25.23 16.98 -3.60
C GLU A 101 -26.35 17.93 -3.17
N THR A 102 -26.39 18.21 -1.88
CA THR A 102 -27.35 19.14 -1.26
C THR A 102 -26.64 20.42 -0.81
N GLY A 103 -27.27 21.57 -1.06
CA GLY A 103 -26.69 22.89 -0.80
C GLY A 103 -25.91 23.45 -1.99
N THR A 104 -26.00 24.76 -2.19
CA THR A 104 -25.44 25.46 -3.36
C THR A 104 -23.93 25.24 -3.48
N ARG A 105 -23.17 25.37 -2.39
CA ARG A 105 -21.70 25.17 -2.40
C ARG A 105 -21.27 23.77 -2.83
N HIS A 106 -21.89 22.72 -2.28
CA HIS A 106 -21.54 21.34 -2.63
C HIS A 106 -21.97 20.98 -4.06
N ARG A 107 -23.13 21.48 -4.52
CA ARG A 107 -23.56 21.33 -5.92
C ARG A 107 -22.61 22.01 -6.89
N THR A 108 -22.17 23.23 -6.57
CA THR A 108 -21.18 23.94 -7.38
C THR A 108 -19.84 23.18 -7.37
N ALA A 109 -19.37 22.73 -6.20
CA ALA A 109 -18.12 21.99 -6.09
C ALA A 109 -18.10 20.71 -6.95
N ASP A 110 -19.15 19.89 -6.83
CA ASP A 110 -19.30 18.64 -7.59
C ASP A 110 -19.33 18.90 -9.11
N ARG A 111 -20.11 19.89 -9.55
CA ARG A 111 -20.21 20.22 -10.98
C ARG A 111 -18.91 20.78 -11.54
N VAL A 112 -18.26 21.70 -10.83
CA VAL A 112 -16.99 22.29 -11.26
C VAL A 112 -15.92 21.20 -11.34
N ALA A 113 -15.84 20.31 -10.35
CA ALA A 113 -14.89 19.19 -10.35
C ALA A 113 -15.12 18.23 -11.53
N LYS A 114 -16.37 17.90 -11.86
CA LYS A 114 -16.72 17.09 -13.04
C LYS A 114 -16.41 17.79 -14.36
N GLN A 115 -16.67 19.09 -14.45
CA GLN A 115 -16.48 19.87 -15.66
C GLN A 115 -15.01 20.11 -16.00
N THR A 116 -14.19 20.37 -14.98
CA THR A 116 -12.79 20.80 -15.14
C THR A 116 -11.78 19.69 -14.87
N GLY A 117 -12.18 18.61 -14.19
CA GLY A 117 -11.27 17.60 -13.66
C GLY A 117 -10.38 18.10 -12.52
N SER A 118 -10.54 19.36 -12.09
CA SER A 118 -9.76 19.99 -11.04
C SER A 118 -10.27 19.63 -9.65
N ILE A 119 -9.44 19.88 -8.65
CA ILE A 119 -9.78 19.62 -7.26
C ILE A 119 -10.60 20.80 -6.72
N VAL A 120 -11.79 20.51 -6.21
CA VAL A 120 -12.68 21.50 -5.60
C VAL A 120 -13.01 21.06 -4.18
N ILE A 121 -12.88 21.98 -3.23
CA ILE A 121 -13.05 21.74 -1.80
C ILE A 121 -14.23 22.55 -1.29
N ALA A 122 -15.19 21.88 -0.67
CA ALA A 122 -16.32 22.51 -0.01
C ALA A 122 -16.25 22.30 1.50
N ILE A 123 -16.29 23.39 2.25
CA ILE A 123 -16.32 23.39 3.71
C ILE A 123 -17.74 23.73 4.17
N SER A 124 -18.35 22.79 4.88
CA SER A 124 -19.71 22.95 5.40
C SER A 124 -19.69 23.48 6.82
N GLN A 125 -20.04 24.76 6.98
CA GLN A 125 -20.17 25.40 8.30
C GLN A 125 -21.10 24.63 9.25
N ARG A 126 -22.27 24.19 8.76
CA ARG A 126 -23.28 23.52 9.61
C ARG A 126 -22.87 22.11 10.01
N ARG A 127 -22.27 21.36 9.08
CA ARG A 127 -21.90 19.96 9.31
C ARG A 127 -20.49 19.80 9.88
N ASN A 128 -19.71 20.88 9.90
CA ASN A 128 -18.32 20.88 10.34
C ASN A 128 -17.49 19.78 9.62
N ILE A 129 -17.61 19.73 8.29
CA ILE A 129 -16.87 18.78 7.44
C ILE A 129 -16.22 19.49 6.25
N ILE A 130 -15.07 18.95 5.83
CA ILE A 130 -14.38 19.33 4.59
C ILE A 130 -14.64 18.20 3.57
N THR A 131 -15.18 18.55 2.41
CA THR A 131 -15.44 17.60 1.31
C THR A 131 -14.63 18.00 0.10
N VAL A 132 -13.96 17.02 -0.50
CA VAL A 132 -13.10 17.16 -1.68
C VAL A 132 -13.77 16.48 -2.86
N TYR A 133 -13.77 17.15 -4.00
CA TYR A 133 -14.30 16.68 -5.26
C TYR A 133 -13.20 16.73 -6.32
N LYS A 134 -13.07 15.68 -7.13
CA LYS A 134 -12.20 15.66 -8.30
C LYS A 134 -12.79 14.70 -9.35
N GLY A 135 -13.21 15.22 -10.50
CA GLY A 135 -13.93 14.41 -11.48
C GLY A 135 -15.15 13.75 -10.86
N GLY A 136 -15.21 12.40 -10.88
CA GLY A 136 -16.26 11.62 -10.23
C GLY A 136 -16.01 11.27 -8.75
N ILE A 137 -14.85 11.62 -8.20
CA ILE A 137 -14.46 11.28 -6.84
C ILE A 137 -15.04 12.31 -5.86
N LYS A 138 -15.68 11.82 -4.80
CA LYS A 138 -16.08 12.59 -3.62
C LYS A 138 -15.47 11.95 -2.39
N TYR A 139 -14.72 12.74 -1.62
CA TYR A 139 -14.09 12.28 -0.40
C TYR A 139 -14.32 13.28 0.74
N VAL A 140 -14.73 12.79 1.91
CA VAL A 140 -14.91 13.63 3.11
C VAL A 140 -13.66 13.48 3.97
N LEU A 141 -12.91 14.57 4.15
CA LEU A 141 -11.75 14.55 5.03
C LEU A 141 -12.23 14.40 6.47
N ARG A 142 -11.75 13.37 7.14
CA ARG A 142 -12.07 13.09 8.53
C ARG A 142 -11.17 13.88 9.47
N ASP A 143 -11.59 13.93 10.72
CA ASP A 143 -10.76 14.42 11.81
C ASP A 143 -9.60 13.45 12.06
N SER A 144 -8.40 13.99 12.26
CA SER A 144 -7.19 13.20 12.49
C SER A 144 -7.33 12.21 13.65
N SER A 145 -8.01 12.58 14.73
CA SER A 145 -8.19 11.70 15.90
C SER A 145 -8.96 10.43 15.55
N ILE A 146 -9.95 10.52 14.65
CA ILE A 146 -10.74 9.39 14.18
C ILE A 146 -9.88 8.47 13.31
N ILE A 147 -9.08 9.05 12.43
CA ILE A 147 -8.19 8.29 11.53
C ILE A 147 -7.11 7.60 12.36
N LEU A 148 -6.51 8.29 13.32
CA LEU A 148 -5.50 7.76 14.23
C LEU A 148 -6.04 6.61 15.08
N ALA A 149 -7.27 6.72 15.60
CA ALA A 149 -7.91 5.63 16.35
C ALA A 149 -8.10 4.37 15.48
N ARG A 150 -8.53 4.54 14.22
CA ARG A 150 -8.68 3.43 13.27
C ARG A 150 -7.34 2.82 12.87
N ALA A 151 -6.32 3.66 12.64
CA ALA A 151 -4.98 3.21 12.32
C ALA A 151 -4.39 2.36 13.45
N ASN A 152 -4.54 2.79 14.71
CA ASN A 152 -4.12 2.01 15.88
C ASN A 152 -4.86 0.66 15.98
N GLN A 153 -6.18 0.64 15.74
CA GLN A 153 -6.94 -0.61 15.74
C GLN A 153 -6.50 -1.57 14.63
N ALA A 154 -6.23 -1.04 13.43
CA ALA A 154 -5.71 -1.81 12.31
C ALA A 154 -4.30 -2.36 12.63
N LEU A 155 -3.43 -1.56 13.26
CA LEU A 155 -2.10 -1.98 13.70
C LEU A 155 -2.14 -3.12 14.72
N GLN A 156 -2.99 -3.02 15.75
CA GLN A 156 -3.20 -4.11 16.71
C GLN A 156 -3.74 -5.39 16.05
N THR A 157 -4.53 -5.23 14.99
CA THR A 157 -5.01 -6.37 14.20
C THR A 157 -3.84 -6.97 13.40
N LEU A 158 -3.02 -6.13 12.77
CA LEU A 158 -1.82 -6.55 12.04
C LEU A 158 -0.88 -7.37 12.92
N GLU A 159 -0.58 -6.91 14.14
CA GLU A 159 0.27 -7.63 15.10
C GLU A 159 -0.20 -9.08 15.32
N LYS A 160 -1.51 -9.28 15.50
CA LYS A 160 -2.09 -10.62 15.67
C LYS A 160 -1.93 -11.48 14.42
N TYR A 161 -2.10 -10.89 13.24
CA TYR A 161 -1.97 -11.58 11.97
C TYR A 161 -0.50 -11.94 11.67
N VAL A 162 0.43 -11.04 11.95
CA VAL A 162 1.88 -11.28 11.85
C VAL A 162 2.29 -12.41 12.79
N ALA A 163 1.84 -12.39 14.06
CA ALA A 163 2.14 -13.47 15.00
C ALA A 163 1.62 -14.85 14.53
N VAL A 164 0.48 -14.89 13.85
CA VAL A 164 -0.03 -16.14 13.24
C VAL A 164 0.79 -16.53 12.02
N LEU A 165 1.14 -15.58 11.15
CA LEU A 165 2.00 -15.80 9.99
C LEU A 165 3.36 -16.38 10.43
N ASP A 166 4.00 -15.79 11.43
CA ASP A 166 5.29 -16.24 11.94
C ASP A 166 5.24 -17.69 12.42
N ARG A 167 4.17 -18.08 13.13
CA ARG A 167 3.97 -19.48 13.54
C ARG A 167 3.85 -20.42 12.35
N VAL A 168 3.07 -20.04 11.33
CA VAL A 168 2.88 -20.83 10.11
C VAL A 168 4.18 -20.96 9.34
N VAL A 169 4.91 -19.85 9.14
CA VAL A 169 6.18 -19.82 8.42
C VAL A 169 7.25 -20.60 9.18
N ASN A 170 7.33 -20.47 10.51
CA ASN A 170 8.29 -21.23 11.31
C ASN A 170 8.02 -22.74 11.24
N ASN A 171 6.76 -23.16 11.26
CA ASN A 171 6.41 -24.56 11.04
C ASN A 171 6.80 -25.01 9.62
N LEU A 172 6.49 -24.21 8.59
CA LEU A 172 6.88 -24.52 7.22
C LEU A 172 8.40 -24.64 7.07
N ASN A 173 9.18 -23.75 7.69
CA ASN A 173 10.65 -23.82 7.67
C ASN A 173 11.15 -25.18 8.18
N ILE A 174 10.57 -25.70 9.27
CA ILE A 174 10.93 -27.02 9.82
C ILE A 174 10.64 -28.13 8.79
N LEU A 175 9.47 -28.07 8.15
CA LEU A 175 9.06 -29.06 7.16
C LEU A 175 9.94 -29.00 5.90
N GLU A 176 10.34 -27.81 5.49
CA GLU A 176 11.26 -27.58 4.37
C GLU A 176 12.65 -28.15 4.62
N PHE A 177 13.23 -27.90 5.80
CA PHE A 177 14.53 -28.46 6.17
C PHE A 177 14.51 -29.98 6.32
N LYS A 178 13.34 -30.56 6.59
CA LYS A 178 13.11 -32.01 6.65
C LYS A 178 12.64 -32.60 5.32
N ASP A 179 12.40 -31.77 4.31
CA ASP A 179 11.90 -32.18 2.99
C ASP A 179 10.60 -32.99 3.04
N ILE A 180 9.66 -32.53 3.88
CA ILE A 180 8.34 -33.17 4.11
C ILE A 180 7.20 -32.15 4.10
N ALA A 181 7.41 -30.98 3.48
CA ALA A 181 6.35 -29.97 3.35
C ALA A 181 5.25 -30.47 2.40
N THR A 182 4.00 -30.17 2.76
CA THR A 182 2.85 -30.47 1.92
C THR A 182 2.39 -29.21 1.18
N LEU A 183 1.62 -29.41 0.11
CA LEU A 183 0.97 -28.31 -0.60
C LEU A 183 0.03 -27.51 0.32
N PHE A 184 -0.61 -28.16 1.30
CA PHE A 184 -1.40 -27.50 2.32
C PHE A 184 -0.59 -26.49 3.14
N ASP A 185 0.61 -26.87 3.61
CA ASP A 185 1.46 -26.00 4.43
C ASP A 185 1.87 -24.74 3.66
N VAL A 186 2.28 -24.93 2.40
CA VAL A 186 2.72 -23.84 1.52
C VAL A 186 1.59 -22.88 1.17
N VAL A 187 0.45 -23.40 0.72
CA VAL A 187 -0.70 -22.55 0.36
C VAL A 187 -1.22 -21.80 1.58
N THR A 188 -1.20 -22.42 2.77
CA THR A 188 -1.55 -21.75 4.02
C THR A 188 -0.59 -20.59 4.33
N ALA A 189 0.72 -20.78 4.16
CA ALA A 189 1.70 -19.70 4.36
C ALA A 189 1.51 -18.55 3.37
N ILE A 190 1.26 -18.86 2.08
CA ILE A 190 0.96 -17.85 1.05
C ILE A 190 -0.32 -17.07 1.39
N GLN A 191 -1.39 -17.77 1.78
CA GLN A 191 -2.65 -17.16 2.20
C GLN A 191 -2.43 -16.18 3.35
N ARG A 192 -1.73 -16.61 4.40
CA ARG A 192 -1.48 -15.79 5.59
C ARG A 192 -0.61 -14.57 5.26
N SER A 193 0.39 -14.72 4.40
CA SER A 193 1.21 -13.61 3.92
C SER A 193 0.34 -12.57 3.20
N GLU A 194 -0.53 -13.00 2.29
CA GLU A 194 -1.43 -12.08 1.58
C GLU A 194 -2.45 -11.40 2.52
N MET A 195 -3.00 -12.13 3.50
CA MET A 195 -3.90 -11.55 4.51
C MET A 195 -3.21 -10.43 5.33
N VAL A 196 -1.97 -10.67 5.78
CA VAL A 196 -1.16 -9.65 6.47
C VAL A 196 -1.01 -8.42 5.56
N MET A 197 -0.58 -8.64 4.33
CA MET A 197 -0.32 -7.55 3.41
C MET A 197 -1.60 -6.77 3.04
N ARG A 198 -2.79 -7.37 3.04
CA ARG A 198 -4.05 -6.61 2.87
C ARG A 198 -4.29 -5.59 3.98
N ILE A 199 -4.00 -5.96 5.23
CA ILE A 199 -4.10 -5.04 6.37
C ILE A 199 -3.07 -3.92 6.26
N VAL A 200 -1.84 -4.25 5.83
CA VAL A 200 -0.79 -3.26 5.56
C VAL A 200 -1.27 -2.19 4.60
N SER A 201 -1.85 -2.57 3.46
CA SER A 201 -2.36 -1.62 2.48
C SER A 201 -3.56 -0.79 2.96
N GLU A 202 -4.29 -1.25 3.97
CA GLU A 202 -5.30 -0.42 4.64
C GLU A 202 -4.64 0.61 5.57
N ILE A 203 -3.62 0.21 6.33
CA ILE A 203 -2.87 1.11 7.24
C ILE A 203 -2.12 2.18 6.45
N GLU A 204 -1.52 1.84 5.31
CA GLU A 204 -0.84 2.81 4.42
C GLU A 204 -1.78 3.93 3.96
N ARG A 205 -3.07 3.63 3.75
CA ARG A 205 -4.09 4.65 3.45
C ARG A 205 -4.29 5.58 4.64
N TYR A 206 -4.41 5.04 5.85
CA TYR A 206 -4.53 5.87 7.05
C TYR A 206 -3.28 6.74 7.27
N ILE A 207 -2.07 6.21 7.05
CA ILE A 207 -0.82 6.98 7.14
C ILE A 207 -0.82 8.13 6.12
N CYS A 208 -1.23 7.86 4.88
CA CYS A 208 -1.35 8.89 3.85
C CYS A 208 -2.36 9.98 4.22
N GLU A 209 -3.47 9.61 4.83
CA GLU A 209 -4.47 10.58 5.32
C GLU A 209 -3.98 11.38 6.52
N LEU A 210 -3.17 10.79 7.40
CA LEU A 210 -2.61 11.43 8.60
C LEU A 210 -1.40 12.33 8.31
N GLY A 211 -0.72 12.17 7.17
CA GLY A 211 0.44 12.98 6.82
C GLY A 211 1.50 12.96 7.91
N ASN A 212 1.91 14.13 8.39
CA ASN A 212 2.93 14.26 9.44
C ASN A 212 2.51 13.61 10.77
N GLU A 213 1.21 13.55 11.06
CA GLU A 213 0.68 12.94 12.30
C GLU A 213 0.73 11.40 12.24
N GLY A 214 0.91 10.82 11.05
CA GLY A 214 1.00 9.37 10.84
C GLY A 214 2.38 8.77 11.11
N ARG A 215 3.39 9.60 11.42
CA ARG A 215 4.80 9.17 11.52
C ARG A 215 5.03 7.98 12.46
N LEU A 216 4.39 7.98 13.64
CA LEU A 216 4.57 6.88 14.60
C LEU A 216 3.95 5.57 14.09
N ILE A 217 2.77 5.66 13.45
CA ILE A 217 2.10 4.50 12.85
C ILE A 217 2.97 3.92 11.72
N ASP A 218 3.56 4.78 10.89
CA ASP A 218 4.45 4.37 9.79
C ASP A 218 5.71 3.65 10.28
N MET A 219 6.32 4.15 11.36
CA MET A 219 7.45 3.49 12.01
C MET A 219 7.08 2.11 12.55
N GLN A 220 5.96 2.00 13.26
CA GLN A 220 5.49 0.73 13.81
C GLN A 220 5.12 -0.27 12.71
N LEU A 221 4.44 0.20 11.65
CA LEU A 221 4.12 -0.63 10.49
C LEU A 221 5.39 -1.20 9.87
N SER A 222 6.38 -0.34 9.60
CA SER A 222 7.66 -0.72 8.98
C SER A 222 8.42 -1.77 9.80
N GLU A 223 8.34 -1.69 11.12
CA GLU A 223 8.96 -2.67 12.03
C GLU A 223 8.25 -4.03 11.94
N LEU A 224 6.91 -4.04 11.98
CA LEU A 224 6.11 -5.27 11.97
C LEU A 224 6.19 -6.04 10.66
N ILE A 225 6.32 -5.35 9.51
CA ILE A 225 6.24 -5.97 8.19
C ILE A 225 7.59 -6.28 7.57
N LYS A 226 8.68 -6.09 8.34
CA LYS A 226 10.05 -6.24 7.83
C LYS A 226 10.22 -7.60 7.16
N SER A 227 10.57 -7.56 5.87
CA SER A 227 10.77 -8.73 5.00
C SER A 227 9.54 -9.61 4.75
N VAL A 228 8.33 -9.24 5.21
CA VAL A 228 7.12 -10.06 5.02
C VAL A 228 6.72 -10.14 3.54
N GLU A 229 6.72 -9.01 2.82
CA GLU A 229 6.38 -9.00 1.38
C GLU A 229 7.42 -9.79 0.57
N GLU A 230 8.71 -9.58 0.84
CA GLU A 230 9.81 -10.27 0.17
C GLU A 230 9.76 -11.78 0.42
N ASP A 231 9.63 -12.22 1.67
CA ASP A 231 9.51 -13.65 2.01
C ASP A 231 8.28 -14.28 1.36
N GLY A 232 7.16 -13.54 1.26
CA GLY A 232 5.95 -13.99 0.57
C GLY A 232 6.15 -14.20 -0.93
N ILE A 233 6.86 -13.28 -1.60
CA ILE A 233 7.19 -13.40 -3.02
C ILE A 233 8.16 -14.58 -3.25
N LEU A 234 9.19 -14.71 -2.42
CA LEU A 234 10.15 -15.83 -2.50
C LEU A 234 9.49 -17.17 -2.21
N LEU A 235 8.52 -17.21 -1.31
CA LEU A 235 7.72 -18.41 -1.04
C LEU A 235 6.94 -18.85 -2.28
N ILE A 236 6.27 -17.92 -2.97
CA ILE A 236 5.59 -18.23 -4.24
C ILE A 236 6.61 -18.75 -5.26
N ARG A 237 7.76 -18.09 -5.35
CA ARG A 237 8.83 -18.45 -6.28
C ARG A 237 9.43 -19.84 -6.04
N ASP A 238 9.48 -20.27 -4.78
CA ASP A 238 9.99 -21.59 -4.40
C ASP A 238 9.06 -22.73 -4.80
N TYR A 239 7.75 -22.48 -4.89
CA TYR A 239 6.76 -23.56 -5.06
C TYR A 239 5.92 -23.46 -6.33
N CYS A 240 5.93 -22.34 -7.07
CA CYS A 240 5.21 -22.24 -8.33
C CYS A 240 5.72 -23.26 -9.35
N ARG A 241 4.84 -23.75 -10.24
CA ARG A 241 5.27 -24.62 -11.35
C ARG A 241 6.28 -23.90 -12.27
N SER A 242 7.26 -24.64 -12.79
CA SER A 242 8.42 -24.10 -13.51
C SER A 242 8.11 -23.37 -14.82
N ASN A 243 6.90 -23.53 -15.34
CA ASN A 243 6.41 -22.86 -16.54
C ASN A 243 5.60 -21.58 -16.22
N MET A 244 5.56 -21.14 -14.97
CA MET A 244 4.78 -19.99 -14.52
C MET A 244 5.68 -18.91 -13.92
N GLU A 245 5.38 -17.66 -14.26
CA GLU A 245 6.04 -16.50 -13.71
C GLU A 245 5.46 -16.16 -12.33
N TYR A 246 6.32 -16.15 -11.30
CA TYR A 246 5.91 -15.89 -9.92
C TYR A 246 5.32 -14.47 -9.75
N GLU A 247 5.75 -13.52 -10.59
CA GLU A 247 5.25 -12.14 -10.57
C GLU A 247 3.76 -12.05 -10.93
N ASP A 248 3.35 -12.83 -11.93
CA ASP A 248 1.97 -12.86 -12.40
C ASP A 248 1.08 -13.62 -11.41
N ILE A 249 1.59 -14.70 -10.82
CA ILE A 249 0.92 -15.40 -9.70
C ILE A 249 0.70 -14.43 -8.54
N TYR A 250 1.72 -13.65 -8.16
CA TYR A 250 1.61 -12.68 -7.09
C TYR A 250 0.55 -11.61 -7.38
N LYS A 251 0.46 -11.11 -8.62
CA LYS A 251 -0.61 -10.19 -9.05
C LYS A 251 -1.99 -10.83 -9.03
N GLN A 252 -2.12 -12.09 -9.45
CA GLN A 252 -3.39 -12.83 -9.40
C GLN A 252 -3.89 -12.97 -7.95
N ILE A 253 -3.01 -13.33 -7.02
CA ILE A 253 -3.34 -13.46 -5.59
C ILE A 253 -3.81 -12.12 -5.00
N GLN A 254 -3.16 -11.01 -5.34
CA GLN A 254 -3.61 -9.66 -4.94
C GLN A 254 -4.99 -9.29 -5.49
N GLY A 255 -5.36 -9.84 -6.65
CA GLY A 255 -6.64 -9.62 -7.31
C GLY A 255 -7.82 -10.32 -6.65
N LEU A 256 -7.58 -11.35 -5.82
CA LEU A 256 -8.63 -12.16 -5.21
C LEU A 256 -9.53 -11.34 -4.29
N SER A 257 -10.81 -11.67 -4.25
CA SER A 257 -11.72 -11.24 -3.19
C SER A 257 -11.34 -11.90 -1.85
N SER A 258 -11.88 -11.37 -0.75
CA SER A 258 -11.66 -11.95 0.58
C SER A 258 -12.21 -13.38 0.69
N GLU A 259 -13.28 -13.72 -0.04
CA GLU A 259 -13.86 -15.07 -0.04
C GLU A 259 -13.02 -16.04 -0.87
N GLU A 260 -12.56 -15.63 -2.05
CA GLU A 260 -11.69 -16.45 -2.90
C GLU A 260 -10.35 -16.73 -2.22
N LEU A 261 -9.81 -15.77 -1.48
CA LEU A 261 -8.57 -15.95 -0.73
C LEU A 261 -8.69 -17.05 0.34
N LEU A 262 -9.89 -17.28 0.90
CA LEU A 262 -10.11 -18.34 1.89
C LEU A 262 -10.11 -19.75 1.29
N ASN A 263 -10.29 -19.86 -0.03
CA ASN A 263 -10.32 -21.12 -0.74
C ASN A 263 -8.90 -21.60 -1.08
N LEU A 264 -8.34 -22.51 -0.26
CA LEU A 264 -7.00 -23.06 -0.45
C LEU A 264 -6.88 -23.88 -1.76
N ASP A 265 -7.94 -24.56 -2.20
CA ASP A 265 -7.96 -25.25 -3.51
C ASP A 265 -7.95 -24.27 -4.69
N GLY A 266 -8.49 -23.07 -4.50
CA GLY A 266 -8.38 -21.98 -5.48
C GLY A 266 -6.95 -21.47 -5.58
N LEU A 267 -6.32 -21.21 -4.42
CA LEU A 267 -4.93 -20.75 -4.36
C LEU A 267 -3.95 -21.78 -4.91
N SER A 268 -4.14 -23.07 -4.63
CA SER A 268 -3.28 -24.14 -5.16
C SER A 268 -3.31 -24.19 -6.69
N LYS A 269 -4.48 -23.97 -7.31
CA LYS A 269 -4.60 -23.86 -8.77
C LYS A 269 -3.82 -22.68 -9.32
N ILE A 270 -3.86 -21.53 -8.64
CA ILE A 270 -3.15 -20.31 -9.05
C ILE A 270 -1.63 -20.52 -9.05
N ILE A 271 -1.09 -21.27 -8.10
CA ILE A 271 0.35 -21.62 -8.07
C ILE A 271 0.73 -22.81 -8.98
N GLY A 272 -0.24 -23.37 -9.72
CA GLY A 272 -0.02 -24.38 -10.76
C GLY A 272 -0.36 -25.83 -10.37
N TYR A 273 -1.07 -26.05 -9.27
CA TYR A 273 -1.45 -27.38 -8.79
C TYR A 273 -2.98 -27.57 -8.90
N THR A 274 -3.42 -28.24 -9.96
CA THR A 274 -4.85 -28.44 -10.23
C THR A 274 -5.26 -29.89 -9.95
N GLY A 275 -6.32 -30.07 -9.14
CA GLY A 275 -6.93 -31.38 -8.90
C GLY A 275 -6.10 -32.34 -8.04
N VAL A 276 -5.13 -31.82 -7.29
CA VAL A 276 -4.29 -32.62 -6.38
C VAL A 276 -4.72 -32.42 -4.92
N PRO A 277 -4.70 -33.47 -4.08
CA PRO A 277 -5.00 -33.34 -2.66
C PRO A 277 -3.95 -32.47 -1.94
N LEU A 278 -4.38 -31.44 -1.21
CA LEU A 278 -3.45 -30.51 -0.56
C LEU A 278 -2.57 -31.18 0.50
N VAL A 279 -3.14 -32.08 1.31
CA VAL A 279 -2.45 -32.70 2.46
C VAL A 279 -1.53 -33.85 2.03
N ASP A 280 -1.91 -34.59 0.99
CA ASP A 280 -1.16 -35.78 0.55
C ASP A 280 -0.07 -35.45 -0.49
N THR A 281 -0.07 -34.24 -1.03
CA THR A 281 0.92 -33.81 -2.04
C THR A 281 2.15 -33.22 -1.34
N LEU A 282 3.22 -34.02 -1.25
CA LEU A 282 4.54 -33.55 -0.81
C LEU A 282 5.20 -32.68 -1.89
N ILE A 283 5.76 -31.55 -1.48
CA ILE A 283 6.46 -30.61 -2.36
C ILE A 283 7.73 -30.09 -1.68
N SER A 284 8.79 -29.94 -2.47
CA SER A 284 10.09 -29.45 -1.99
C SER A 284 10.34 -28.03 -2.48
N PRO A 285 10.87 -27.13 -1.64
CA PRO A 285 11.21 -25.78 -2.06
C PRO A 285 12.42 -25.79 -2.99
N ARG A 286 12.44 -24.87 -3.97
CA ARG A 286 13.62 -24.65 -4.81
C ARG A 286 14.83 -24.11 -4.03
N GLY A 287 14.60 -23.25 -3.05
CA GLY A 287 15.60 -22.74 -2.11
C GLY A 287 15.84 -21.23 -2.14
N TYR A 288 15.15 -20.47 -2.99
CA TYR A 288 15.28 -19.01 -3.08
C TYR A 288 15.11 -18.35 -1.72
N ARG A 289 14.06 -18.70 -0.97
CA ARG A 289 13.74 -18.08 0.33
C ARG A 289 14.82 -18.37 1.38
N MET A 290 15.26 -19.61 1.50
CA MET A 290 16.26 -20.00 2.52
C MET A 290 17.66 -19.48 2.20
N ILE A 291 18.05 -19.44 0.92
CA ILE A 291 19.36 -18.91 0.52
C ILE A 291 19.39 -17.39 0.67
N ASN A 292 18.29 -16.67 0.37
CA ASN A 292 18.20 -15.22 0.52
C ASN A 292 18.37 -14.76 1.99
N LYS A 293 18.06 -15.62 2.96
CA LYS A 293 18.30 -15.36 4.39
C LYS A 293 19.78 -15.38 4.77
N ILE A 294 20.66 -15.86 3.90
CA ILE A 294 22.11 -15.90 4.14
C ILE A 294 22.71 -14.53 3.78
N PRO A 295 23.36 -13.83 4.73
CA PRO A 295 23.91 -12.51 4.47
C PRO A 295 24.93 -12.50 3.33
N ARG A 296 24.91 -11.44 2.52
CA ARG A 296 25.90 -11.14 1.47
C ARG A 296 25.94 -12.14 0.31
N ILE A 297 24.85 -12.85 0.04
CA ILE A 297 24.68 -13.64 -1.18
C ILE A 297 23.91 -12.80 -2.21
N PRO A 298 24.54 -12.41 -3.34
CA PRO A 298 23.86 -11.63 -4.37
C PRO A 298 22.78 -12.44 -5.10
N SER A 299 21.70 -11.80 -5.55
CA SER A 299 20.55 -12.48 -6.18
C SER A 299 20.93 -13.34 -7.38
N ASN A 300 21.85 -12.89 -8.24
CA ASN A 300 22.32 -13.68 -9.40
C ASN A 300 22.99 -15.02 -8.99
N VAL A 301 23.64 -15.05 -7.82
CA VAL A 301 24.21 -16.30 -7.29
C VAL A 301 23.10 -17.24 -6.83
N ILE A 302 22.02 -16.70 -6.26
CA ILE A 302 20.84 -17.48 -5.86
C ILE A 302 20.17 -18.09 -7.09
N GLU A 303 20.03 -17.32 -8.18
CA GLU A 303 19.53 -17.83 -9.46
C GLU A 303 20.34 -19.03 -9.94
N ASN A 304 21.66 -18.89 -10.01
CA ASN A 304 22.56 -19.93 -10.50
C ASN A 304 22.54 -21.17 -9.62
N LEU A 305 22.46 -21.01 -8.29
CA LEU A 305 22.30 -22.13 -7.36
C LEU A 305 21.01 -22.90 -7.61
N VAL A 306 19.89 -22.19 -7.68
CA VAL A 306 18.59 -22.83 -7.85
C VAL A 306 18.48 -23.48 -9.22
N ALA A 307 18.99 -22.84 -10.26
CA ALA A 307 19.03 -23.42 -11.61
C ALA A 307 19.84 -24.73 -11.67
N ASN A 308 20.95 -24.80 -10.92
CA ASN A 308 21.82 -25.98 -10.93
C ASN A 308 21.29 -27.12 -10.03
N PHE A 309 20.76 -26.82 -8.85
CA PHE A 309 20.37 -27.83 -7.86
C PHE A 309 18.87 -28.14 -7.83
N ASN A 310 18.02 -27.28 -8.40
CA ASN A 310 16.55 -27.36 -8.49
C ASN A 310 15.78 -27.41 -7.15
N GLN A 311 16.37 -27.94 -6.08
CA GLN A 311 15.74 -28.14 -4.78
C GLN A 311 16.70 -27.78 -3.65
N LEU A 312 16.15 -27.22 -2.57
CA LEU A 312 16.91 -26.82 -1.38
C LEU A 312 17.70 -27.98 -0.77
N LYS A 313 17.10 -29.17 -0.71
CA LYS A 313 17.76 -30.36 -0.20
C LYS A 313 19.04 -30.70 -0.95
N CYS A 314 19.02 -30.62 -2.28
CA CYS A 314 20.19 -30.85 -3.11
C CYS A 314 21.30 -29.84 -2.81
N VAL A 315 20.95 -28.56 -2.58
CA VAL A 315 21.92 -27.53 -2.16
C VAL A 315 22.52 -27.85 -0.78
N MET A 316 21.72 -28.35 0.15
CA MET A 316 22.20 -28.71 1.50
C MET A 316 23.13 -29.93 1.50
N GLU A 317 22.85 -30.91 0.66
CA GLU A 317 23.64 -32.15 0.54
C GLU A 317 24.91 -31.96 -0.32
N ALA A 318 24.96 -30.92 -1.15
CA ALA A 318 26.07 -30.62 -2.04
C ALA A 318 27.43 -30.51 -1.31
N SER A 319 28.47 -31.06 -1.93
CA SER A 319 29.86 -30.89 -1.48
C SER A 319 30.34 -29.44 -1.72
N TYR A 320 31.43 -29.03 -1.07
CA TYR A 320 32.01 -27.71 -1.32
C TYR A 320 32.46 -27.54 -2.78
N GLU A 321 33.00 -28.61 -3.38
CA GLU A 321 33.42 -28.64 -4.78
C GLU A 321 32.22 -28.50 -5.74
N GLN A 322 31.10 -29.16 -5.45
CA GLN A 322 29.88 -29.03 -6.26
C GLN A 322 29.31 -27.62 -6.21
N LEU A 323 29.36 -26.97 -5.05
CA LEU A 323 28.94 -25.57 -4.90
C LEU A 323 29.91 -24.62 -5.64
N ASP A 324 31.23 -24.86 -5.56
CA ASP A 324 32.25 -24.05 -6.24
C ASP A 324 32.19 -24.14 -7.76
N ASN A 325 31.68 -25.26 -8.30
CA ASN A 325 31.48 -25.43 -9.74
C ASN A 325 30.30 -24.62 -10.31
N VAL A 326 29.48 -23.98 -9.46
CA VAL A 326 28.36 -23.14 -9.92
C VAL A 326 28.87 -21.76 -10.29
N GLU A 327 28.43 -21.23 -11.43
CA GLU A 327 28.85 -19.92 -11.91
C GLU A 327 28.59 -18.82 -10.86
N GLY A 328 29.63 -18.04 -10.57
CA GLY A 328 29.56 -16.97 -9.56
C GLY A 328 29.71 -17.43 -8.11
N ILE A 329 29.98 -18.71 -7.88
CA ILE A 329 30.31 -19.25 -6.54
C ILE A 329 31.78 -19.60 -6.52
N GLY A 330 32.54 -18.89 -5.68
CA GLY A 330 33.88 -19.30 -5.31
C GLY A 330 33.90 -20.00 -3.95
N GLU A 331 35.03 -20.58 -3.59
CA GLU A 331 35.23 -21.35 -2.35
C GLU A 331 34.71 -20.64 -1.09
N ALA A 332 34.95 -19.33 -0.98
CA ALA A 332 34.47 -18.51 0.13
C ALA A 332 32.93 -18.44 0.21
N ARG A 333 32.25 -18.31 -0.94
CA ARG A 333 30.77 -18.30 -1.02
C ARG A 333 30.20 -19.69 -0.77
N ALA A 334 30.81 -20.74 -1.32
CA ALA A 334 30.42 -22.13 -1.04
C ALA A 334 30.46 -22.42 0.48
N LYS A 335 31.53 -22.00 1.16
CA LYS A 335 31.63 -22.07 2.63
C LYS A 335 30.57 -21.25 3.34
N ALA A 336 30.28 -20.03 2.87
CA ALA A 336 29.26 -19.17 3.46
C ALA A 336 27.85 -19.76 3.33
N ILE A 337 27.49 -20.30 2.16
CA ILE A 337 26.18 -20.92 1.90
C ILE A 337 25.99 -22.14 2.79
N LYS A 338 26.94 -23.08 2.80
CA LYS A 338 26.80 -24.33 3.56
C LYS A 338 26.73 -24.07 5.07
N ASN A 339 27.59 -23.19 5.58
CA ASN A 339 27.55 -22.80 6.99
C ASN A 339 26.29 -21.99 7.34
N GLY A 340 25.83 -21.14 6.42
CA GLY A 340 24.60 -20.36 6.57
C GLY A 340 23.37 -21.25 6.69
N LEU A 341 23.17 -22.18 5.75
CA LEU A 341 22.08 -23.15 5.79
C LEU A 341 22.13 -24.03 7.04
N ARG A 342 23.33 -24.48 7.45
CA ARG A 342 23.48 -25.25 8.69
C ARG A 342 23.04 -24.45 9.92
N ARG A 343 23.50 -23.20 10.05
CA ARG A 343 23.12 -22.32 11.17
C ARG A 343 21.63 -22.02 11.20
N LEU A 344 21.03 -21.73 10.04
CA LEU A 344 19.59 -21.51 9.93
C LEU A 344 18.81 -22.74 10.39
N ARG A 345 19.21 -23.93 9.93
CA ARG A 345 18.60 -25.19 10.36
C ARG A 345 18.68 -25.38 11.88
N GLU A 346 19.84 -25.12 12.48
CA GLU A 346 20.03 -25.24 13.93
C GLU A 346 19.13 -24.27 14.71
N GLN A 347 19.07 -22.99 14.29
CA GLN A 347 18.22 -21.98 14.91
C GLN A 347 16.74 -22.35 14.86
N ILE A 348 16.25 -22.73 13.67
CA ILE A 348 14.84 -23.10 13.45
C ILE A 348 14.42 -24.32 14.29
N MET A 349 15.35 -25.26 14.52
CA MET A 349 15.07 -26.45 15.32
C MET A 349 15.14 -26.18 16.83
N LEU A 350 15.91 -25.16 17.27
CA LEU A 350 16.03 -24.75 18.67
C LEU A 350 14.83 -23.94 19.16
N ASP A 351 14.21 -23.12 18.30
CA ASP A 351 13.03 -22.30 18.63
C ASP A 351 11.78 -23.12 19.01
N LYS A 352 11.87 -24.46 19.01
CA LYS A 352 10.82 -25.40 19.42
C LYS A 352 11.00 -26.03 20.80
N VAL A 353 12.11 -25.74 21.51
CA VAL A 353 12.41 -26.29 22.85
C VAL A 353 11.90 -25.38 23.96
#